data_AF-A0A946XYY9-F1
#
_entry.id   AF-A0A946XYY9-F1
#
_cell.length_a   1.000
_cell.length_b   1.000
_cell.length_c   1.000
_cell.angle_alpha   90.00
_cell.angle_beta   90.00
_cell.angle_gamma   90.00
#
_symmetry.space_group_name_H-M   'P 1'
#
loop_
_entity.id
_entity.type
_entity.pdbx_description
1 polymer ?
#
loop_
_entity_poly.entity_id
_entity_poly.type
_entity_poly.pdbx_seq_one_letter_code
_entity_poly.pdbx_strand_id
1 'polypeptide(L)'
;TVALRPLFDRRILIDSVRLKGGRVIPERYERATGGEDADAGTATDLPEIGRFILEGVDLRLGRSGGAPIRVRRLAFSGFAAGRRTGFELLLERIGRIHGWITVDRGGDRAELEATWEAPDVGDVSLHGRFDFASRSGRVETKLTLDGRTAGMEAGFRQDESGLLFPDMAFDLGGQSVAGTGCLLFTDPPGLRLRLAADLLDADKLAALIPAAQGSGDEASWPSAGQDLPFDLGLRLAVAEWRGQGAVLRDTLLTIGGPADCPGAAPTSAEQGRSRPETPVPENQ
;
A
#
# COMPACT_ATOMS: atom_id res chain seq x y z
N THR A 1 3.35 31.54 2.39
CA THR A 1 4.29 31.99 3.43
C THR A 1 3.75 31.54 4.78
N VAL A 2 4.43 30.62 5.47
CA VAL A 2 4.04 30.18 6.83
C VAL A 2 4.77 31.08 7.83
N ALA A 3 4.02 31.73 8.72
CA ALA A 3 4.57 32.53 9.81
C ALA A 3 4.75 31.63 11.04
N LEU A 4 6.00 31.38 11.44
CA LEU A 4 6.34 30.67 12.66
C LEU A 4 6.45 31.69 13.80
N ARG A 5 5.68 31.50 14.88
CA ARG A 5 5.85 32.25 16.13
C ARG A 5 6.65 31.41 17.11
N PRO A 6 7.84 31.84 17.56
CA PRO A 6 8.56 31.12 18.60
C PRO A 6 7.87 31.36 19.94
N LEU A 7 7.37 30.29 20.55
CA LEU A 7 7.08 30.28 21.99
C LEU A 7 8.37 29.83 22.70
N PHE A 8 8.83 30.67 23.62
CA PHE A 8 10.04 30.50 24.40
C PHE A 8 9.89 29.33 25.37
N ASP A 9 9.98 28.10 24.88
CA ASP A 9 10.22 26.91 25.72
C ASP A 9 10.61 25.67 24.92
N ARG A 10 11.63 25.75 24.05
CA ARG A 10 12.26 24.63 23.29
C ARG A 10 11.34 23.64 22.52
N ARG A 11 10.02 23.82 22.55
CA ARG A 11 9.01 23.06 21.81
C ARG A 11 8.33 24.03 20.87
N ILE A 12 8.62 23.88 19.58
CA ILE A 12 7.95 24.67 18.56
C ILE A 12 6.52 24.14 18.46
N LEU A 13 5.57 24.91 18.99
CA LEU A 13 4.15 24.69 18.73
C LEU A 13 3.77 25.42 17.44
N ILE A 14 3.34 24.65 16.45
CA ILE A 14 2.73 25.19 15.24
C ILE A 14 1.21 25.13 15.42
N ASP A 15 0.62 26.26 15.81
CA ASP A 15 -0.82 26.34 16.10
C ASP A 15 -1.68 25.91 14.90
N SER A 16 -1.37 26.44 13.71
CA SER A 16 -1.98 25.94 12.49
C SER A 16 -1.11 26.08 11.24
N VAL A 17 -1.21 25.09 10.35
CA VAL A 17 -0.70 25.13 8.97
C VAL A 17 -1.86 24.86 8.03
N ARG A 18 -2.07 25.75 7.05
CA ARG A 18 -2.97 25.52 5.93
C ARG A 18 -2.25 25.77 4.62
N LEU A 19 -2.17 24.75 3.79
CA LEU A 19 -1.64 24.84 2.43
C LEU A 19 -2.76 24.55 1.45
N LYS A 20 -2.91 25.39 0.43
CA LYS A 20 -3.95 25.28 -0.59
C LYS A 20 -3.31 25.35 -1.97
N GLY A 21 -3.59 24.36 -2.82
CA GLY A 21 -3.02 24.29 -4.15
C GLY A 21 -1.52 23.91 -4.15
N GLY A 22 -1.01 23.61 -5.34
CA GLY A 22 0.41 23.33 -5.55
C GLY A 22 0.79 21.85 -5.40
N ARG A 23 2.10 21.63 -5.29
CA ARG A 23 2.72 20.31 -5.28
C ARG A 23 3.43 20.09 -3.95
N VAL A 24 3.18 18.96 -3.31
CA VAL A 24 3.92 18.52 -2.12
C VAL A 24 4.84 17.39 -2.53
N ILE A 25 6.14 17.60 -2.32
CA ILE A 25 7.18 16.59 -2.52
C ILE A 25 7.71 16.27 -1.12
N PRO A 26 7.36 15.10 -0.54
CA PRO A 26 7.96 14.66 0.70
C PRO A 26 9.44 14.37 0.43
N GLU A 27 10.31 15.19 1.01
CA GLU A 27 11.76 14.98 0.93
C GLU A 27 12.24 14.06 2.06
N ARG A 28 13.37 13.39 1.81
CA ARG A 28 14.04 12.55 2.79
C ARG A 28 14.37 13.39 4.03
N TYR A 29 13.89 12.97 5.19
CA TYR A 29 14.45 13.46 6.45
C TYR A 29 15.79 12.77 6.69
N GLU A 30 16.90 13.43 6.37
CA GLU A 30 18.21 12.99 6.81
C GLU A 30 18.40 13.47 8.25
N ARG A 31 18.34 12.54 9.21
CA ARG A 31 18.77 12.82 10.58
C ARG A 31 20.21 13.30 10.48
N ALA A 32 20.51 14.50 10.97
CA ALA A 32 21.87 15.01 10.98
C ALA A 32 22.76 13.99 11.71
N THR A 33 23.60 13.27 10.95
CA THR A 33 24.66 12.44 11.50
C THR A 33 25.67 13.40 12.11
N GLY A 34 25.57 13.65 13.42
CA GLY A 34 26.60 14.37 14.15
C GLY A 34 27.93 13.65 14.00
N GLY A 35 28.99 14.41 13.71
CA GLY A 35 30.37 13.90 13.80
C GLY A 35 30.66 13.37 15.20
N GLU A 36 31.69 12.51 15.29
CA GLU A 36 32.09 11.67 16.42
C GLU A 36 32.32 12.33 17.80
N ASP A 37 31.90 13.58 18.03
CA ASP A 37 31.94 14.27 19.34
C ASP A 37 30.59 14.92 19.73
N ALA A 38 29.47 14.54 19.10
CA ALA A 38 28.15 15.00 19.52
C ALA A 38 27.62 14.12 20.67
N ASP A 39 27.54 14.72 21.87
CA ASP A 39 26.87 14.20 23.06
C ASP A 39 25.67 13.30 22.71
N ALA A 40 25.64 12.13 23.36
CA ALA A 40 24.49 11.25 23.36
C ALA A 40 23.28 11.97 23.96
N GLY A 41 22.40 12.51 23.10
CA GLY A 41 21.05 12.90 23.49
C GLY A 41 20.63 14.29 23.05
N THR A 42 20.10 14.37 21.84
CA THR A 42 18.79 15.03 21.63
C THR A 42 18.13 14.38 20.42
N ALA A 43 17.11 13.56 20.66
CA ALA A 43 16.13 13.30 19.62
C ALA A 43 15.60 14.68 19.19
N THR A 44 15.64 14.99 17.89
CA THR A 44 14.98 16.20 17.39
C THR A 44 13.49 16.00 17.61
N ASP A 45 12.94 16.59 18.68
CA ASP A 45 11.54 16.48 19.01
C ASP A 45 10.69 16.92 17.81
N LEU A 46 9.81 16.04 17.33
CA LEU A 46 8.86 16.39 16.28
C LEU A 46 7.99 17.56 16.77
N PRO A 47 7.75 18.59 15.93
CA PRO A 47 6.97 19.74 16.35
C PRO A 47 5.55 19.32 16.71
N GLU A 48 5.01 19.93 17.77
CA GLU A 48 3.59 19.80 18.07
C GLU A 48 2.81 20.66 17.08
N ILE A 49 1.80 20.09 16.42
CA ILE A 49 0.98 20.79 15.44
C ILE A 49 -0.47 20.78 15.92
N GLY A 50 -0.98 21.97 16.26
CA GLY A 50 -2.36 22.15 16.70
C GLY A 50 -3.36 21.78 15.60
N ARG A 51 -3.13 22.26 14.37
CA ARG A 51 -3.95 21.93 13.20
C ARG A 51 -3.14 21.94 11.91
N PHE A 52 -3.32 20.93 11.09
CA PHE A 52 -2.72 20.87 9.75
C PHE A 52 -3.79 20.58 8.71
N ILE A 53 -3.80 21.35 7.63
CA ILE A 53 -4.70 21.16 6.49
C ILE A 53 -3.93 21.33 5.18
N LEU A 54 -3.98 20.32 4.32
CA LEU A 54 -3.68 20.43 2.89
C LEU A 54 -4.99 20.38 2.11
N GLU A 55 -5.15 21.25 1.12
CA GLU A 55 -6.33 21.29 0.26
C GLU A 55 -5.95 21.43 -1.20
N GLY A 56 -6.47 20.54 -2.05
CA GLY A 56 -6.26 20.58 -3.49
C GLY A 56 -4.79 20.54 -3.89
N VAL A 57 -4.03 19.62 -3.30
CA VAL A 57 -2.59 19.45 -3.57
C VAL A 57 -2.32 18.17 -4.35
N ASP A 58 -1.27 18.20 -5.15
CA ASP A 58 -0.71 17.04 -5.83
C ASP A 58 0.37 16.43 -4.95
N LEU A 59 0.11 15.23 -4.41
CA LEU A 59 1.09 14.47 -3.65
C LEU A 59 1.87 13.57 -4.61
N ARG A 60 3.19 13.72 -4.67
CA ARG A 60 4.05 12.79 -5.43
C ARG A 60 4.84 11.93 -4.47
N LEU A 61 4.69 10.61 -4.58
CA LEU A 61 5.48 9.66 -3.80
C LEU A 61 6.80 9.41 -4.55
N GLY A 62 7.92 9.64 -3.86
CA GLY A 62 9.25 9.45 -4.42
C GLY A 62 9.75 10.59 -5.32
N ARG A 63 11.03 10.48 -5.73
CA ARG A 63 11.70 11.45 -6.61
C ARG A 63 11.42 11.18 -8.10
N SER A 64 10.97 9.99 -8.44
CA SER A 64 10.86 9.46 -9.81
C SER A 64 9.54 9.83 -10.50
N GLY A 65 9.18 11.12 -10.55
CA GLY A 65 8.22 11.62 -11.56
C GLY A 65 6.82 10.98 -11.64
N GLY A 66 6.42 10.08 -10.73
CA GLY A 66 5.15 9.34 -10.81
C GLY A 66 3.92 10.24 -10.86
N ALA A 67 2.79 9.69 -11.33
CA ALA A 67 1.52 10.38 -11.38
C ALA A 67 1.16 10.94 -10.00
N PRO A 68 0.80 12.24 -9.88
CA PRO A 68 0.43 12.80 -8.60
C PRO A 68 -0.88 12.20 -8.09
N ILE A 69 -0.91 11.83 -6.82
CA ILE A 69 -2.16 11.52 -6.12
C ILE A 69 -2.82 12.85 -5.78
N ARG A 70 -4.01 13.08 -6.33
CA ARG A 70 -4.76 14.32 -6.09
C ARG A 70 -5.44 14.25 -4.73
N VAL A 71 -4.88 14.99 -3.77
CA VAL A 71 -5.41 15.12 -2.42
C VAL A 71 -6.37 16.30 -2.40
N ARG A 72 -7.68 16.03 -2.33
CA ARG A 72 -8.68 17.09 -2.17
C ARG A 72 -8.53 17.73 -0.81
N ARG A 73 -8.32 16.92 0.22
CA ARG A 73 -8.06 17.38 1.58
C ARG A 73 -7.26 16.36 2.38
N LEU A 74 -6.24 16.81 3.11
CA LEU A 74 -5.65 16.07 4.22
C LEU A 74 -5.74 16.97 5.44
N ALA A 75 -6.30 16.48 6.54
CA ALA A 75 -6.41 17.22 7.79
C ALA A 75 -6.01 16.35 8.98
N PHE A 76 -5.28 16.92 9.92
CA PHE A 76 -5.10 16.34 11.26
C PHE A 76 -5.08 17.45 12.31
N SER A 77 -5.42 17.09 13.54
CA SER A 77 -5.51 18.05 14.66
C SER A 77 -4.82 17.49 15.89
N GLY A 78 -4.01 18.32 16.54
CA GLY A 78 -3.33 18.00 17.79
C GLY A 78 -2.25 16.92 17.61
N PHE A 79 -1.47 17.00 16.54
CA PHE A 79 -0.33 16.12 16.34
C PHE A 79 0.74 16.40 17.39
N ALA A 80 1.20 15.34 18.06
CA ALA A 80 2.34 15.36 18.95
C ALA A 80 2.97 13.96 18.97
N ALA A 81 4.30 13.87 19.08
CA ALA A 81 4.99 12.60 19.18
C ALA A 81 4.53 11.81 20.43
N GLY A 82 4.34 10.51 20.28
CA GLY A 82 3.77 9.61 21.28
C GLY A 82 2.27 9.79 21.53
N ARG A 83 1.58 10.65 20.78
CA ARG A 83 0.13 10.85 20.89
C ARG A 83 -0.57 10.25 19.69
N ARG A 84 -1.69 9.56 19.95
CA ARG A 84 -2.62 9.11 18.91
C ARG A 84 -3.36 10.33 18.34
N THR A 85 -3.14 10.60 17.06
CA THR A 85 -3.66 11.79 16.37
C THR A 85 -4.62 11.39 15.27
N GLY A 86 -5.85 11.93 15.33
CA GLY A 86 -6.85 11.72 14.29
C GLY A 86 -6.50 12.46 13.00
N PHE A 87 -6.75 11.81 11.86
CA PHE A 87 -6.64 12.42 10.55
C PHE A 87 -7.83 12.08 9.66
N GLU A 88 -8.04 12.93 8.65
CA GLU A 88 -9.00 12.75 7.57
C GLU A 88 -8.28 13.04 6.24
N LEU A 89 -8.38 12.11 5.30
CA LEU A 89 -7.83 12.22 3.96
C LEU A 89 -8.96 11.99 2.95
N LEU A 90 -9.25 13.01 2.16
CA LEU A 90 -10.18 12.95 1.04
C LEU A 90 -9.38 12.93 -0.27
N LEU A 91 -9.45 11.79 -0.95
CA LEU A 91 -8.82 11.57 -2.24
C LEU A 91 -9.85 11.74 -3.36
N GLU A 92 -9.41 12.30 -4.49
CA GLU A 92 -10.28 12.41 -5.66
C GLU A 92 -10.59 11.01 -6.23
N ARG A 93 -11.87 10.72 -6.48
CA ARG A 93 -12.41 9.42 -7.00
C ARG A 93 -12.23 8.19 -6.09
N ILE A 94 -11.31 8.22 -5.14
CA ILE A 94 -11.01 7.08 -4.26
C ILE A 94 -11.89 7.10 -3.01
N GLY A 95 -12.27 8.28 -2.50
CA GLY A 95 -13.19 8.40 -1.36
C GLY A 95 -12.53 8.96 -0.10
N ARG A 96 -13.12 8.66 1.05
CA ARG A 96 -12.75 9.29 2.34
C ARG A 96 -12.07 8.27 3.24
N ILE A 97 -10.86 8.59 3.68
CA ILE A 97 -10.10 7.83 4.66
C ILE A 97 -10.11 8.62 5.96
N HIS A 98 -10.54 8.01 7.04
CA HIS A 98 -10.45 8.57 8.37
C HIS A 98 -9.68 7.62 9.27
N GLY A 99 -8.87 8.14 10.17
CA GLY A 99 -8.03 7.26 10.97
C GLY A 99 -7.26 7.96 12.06
N TRP A 100 -6.33 7.21 12.63
CA TRP A 100 -5.41 7.64 13.65
C TRP A 100 -4.00 7.26 13.25
N ILE A 101 -3.07 8.16 13.55
CA ILE A 101 -1.64 7.91 13.45
C ILE A 101 -1.00 8.15 14.81
N THR A 102 -0.07 7.28 15.19
CA THR A 102 0.80 7.49 16.35
C THR A 102 2.22 7.36 15.86
N VAL A 103 2.98 8.45 15.94
CA VAL A 103 4.44 8.41 15.76
C VAL A 103 5.05 8.29 17.14
N ASP A 104 6.04 7.44 17.33
CA ASP A 104 6.72 7.33 18.63
C ASP A 104 7.46 8.63 18.98
N ARG A 105 7.94 8.74 20.23
CA ARG A 105 8.65 9.94 20.68
C ARG A 105 10.02 10.13 20.00
N GLY A 106 10.63 9.05 19.51
CA GLY A 106 11.90 9.09 18.79
C GLY A 106 11.77 9.54 17.33
N GLY A 107 10.55 9.48 16.77
CA GLY A 107 10.29 9.69 15.35
C GLY A 107 10.72 8.51 14.48
N ASP A 108 11.02 7.35 15.06
CA ASP A 108 11.62 6.21 14.38
C ASP A 108 10.56 5.17 13.96
N ARG A 109 9.37 5.20 14.56
CA ARG A 109 8.25 4.32 14.22
C ARG A 109 6.92 5.05 14.14
N ALA A 110 6.07 4.64 13.20
CA ALA A 110 4.67 5.04 13.11
C ALA A 110 3.73 3.83 13.15
N GLU A 111 2.56 4.02 13.76
CA GLU A 111 1.41 3.12 13.69
C GLU A 111 0.23 3.89 13.11
N LEU A 112 -0.48 3.26 12.19
CA LEU A 112 -1.58 3.79 11.42
C LEU A 112 -2.79 2.88 11.58
N GLU A 113 -3.93 3.45 11.93
CA GLU A 113 -5.22 2.77 11.91
C GLU A 113 -6.16 3.63 11.09
N ALA A 114 -6.79 3.08 10.06
CA ALA A 114 -7.65 3.84 9.19
C ALA A 114 -8.83 3.02 8.72
N THR A 115 -9.95 3.70 8.50
CA THR A 115 -11.09 3.17 7.77
C THR A 115 -11.26 4.02 6.53
N TRP A 116 -11.39 3.35 5.40
CA TRP A 116 -11.65 3.93 4.10
C TRP A 116 -13.08 3.59 3.71
N GLU A 117 -13.88 4.65 3.59
CA GLU A 117 -15.23 4.59 3.06
C GLU A 117 -15.15 4.87 1.56
N ALA A 118 -15.26 3.79 0.79
CA ALA A 118 -15.30 3.82 -0.66
C ALA A 118 -16.74 3.51 -1.11
N PRO A 119 -17.44 4.45 -1.76
CA PRO A 119 -18.82 4.25 -2.19
C PRO A 119 -19.03 2.98 -3.03
N ASP A 120 -18.03 2.61 -3.83
CA ASP A 120 -18.11 1.52 -4.81
C ASP A 120 -17.40 0.23 -4.36
N VAL A 121 -16.64 0.28 -3.26
CA VAL A 121 -15.77 -0.85 -2.82
C VAL A 121 -16.19 -1.38 -1.46
N GLY A 122 -16.96 -0.64 -0.66
CA GLY A 122 -17.34 -1.02 0.70
C GLY A 122 -16.38 -0.49 1.76
N ASP A 123 -16.54 -0.95 3.00
CA ASP A 123 -15.75 -0.48 4.13
C ASP A 123 -14.42 -1.25 4.20
N VAL A 124 -13.32 -0.51 4.02
CA VAL A 124 -11.97 -1.04 4.17
C VAL A 124 -11.37 -0.55 5.47
N SER A 125 -11.00 -1.47 6.34
CA SER A 125 -10.13 -1.18 7.49
C SER A 125 -8.68 -1.46 7.13
N LEU A 126 -7.78 -0.61 7.62
CA LEU A 126 -6.35 -0.69 7.40
C LEU A 126 -5.64 -0.48 8.74
N HIS A 127 -4.73 -1.38 9.06
CA HIS A 127 -3.80 -1.26 10.16
C HIS A 127 -2.37 -1.35 9.60
N GLY A 128 -1.52 -0.40 9.95
CA GLY A 128 -0.17 -0.31 9.43
C GLY A 128 0.82 0.01 10.53
N ARG A 129 2.01 -0.57 10.42
CA ARG A 129 3.17 -0.21 11.24
C ARG A 129 4.35 0.02 10.33
N PHE A 130 5.07 1.10 10.57
CA PHE A 130 6.23 1.49 9.77
C PHE A 130 7.41 1.85 10.66
N ASP A 131 8.56 1.29 10.34
CA ASP A 131 9.86 1.65 10.88
C ASP A 131 10.59 2.52 9.85
N PHE A 132 10.83 3.77 10.21
CA PHE A 132 11.45 4.75 9.32
C PHE A 132 12.94 4.48 9.11
N ALA A 133 13.63 3.90 10.09
CA ALA A 133 15.07 3.66 10.03
C ALA A 133 15.40 2.51 9.08
N SER A 134 14.65 1.41 9.18
CA SER A 134 14.80 0.26 8.29
C SER A 134 13.99 0.38 6.99
N ARG A 135 13.15 1.43 6.86
CA ARG A 135 12.24 1.65 5.74
C ARG A 135 11.37 0.43 5.48
N SER A 136 10.88 -0.19 6.55
CA SER A 136 10.11 -1.42 6.45
C SER A 136 8.92 -1.37 7.36
N GLY A 137 7.94 -2.21 7.10
CA GLY A 137 6.75 -2.23 7.91
C GLY A 137 5.91 -3.45 7.68
N ARG A 138 4.72 -3.41 8.26
CA ARG A 138 3.66 -4.36 8.01
C ARG A 138 2.37 -3.60 7.82
N VAL A 139 1.57 -4.07 6.88
CA VAL A 139 0.21 -3.59 6.66
C VAL A 139 -0.74 -4.77 6.71
N GLU A 140 -1.85 -4.58 7.39
CA GLU A 140 -3.00 -5.45 7.40
C GLU A 140 -4.17 -4.64 6.85
N THR A 141 -4.91 -5.20 5.91
CA THR A 141 -6.16 -4.63 5.42
C THR A 141 -7.25 -5.67 5.53
N LYS A 142 -8.45 -5.18 5.84
CA LYS A 142 -9.65 -5.99 5.85
C LYS A 142 -10.76 -5.20 5.17
N LEU A 143 -11.19 -5.72 4.04
CA LEU A 143 -12.34 -5.27 3.29
C LEU A 143 -13.57 -6.04 3.78
N THR A 144 -14.64 -5.31 4.13
CA THR A 144 -15.94 -5.89 4.48
C THR A 144 -16.98 -5.45 3.46
N LEU A 145 -17.61 -6.42 2.79
CA LEU A 145 -18.60 -6.22 1.74
C LEU A 145 -19.78 -7.14 1.99
N ASP A 146 -20.97 -6.59 2.25
CA ASP A 146 -22.21 -7.36 2.48
C ASP A 146 -22.06 -8.51 3.50
N GLY A 147 -21.30 -8.26 4.58
CA GLY A 147 -21.02 -9.26 5.62
C GLY A 147 -19.95 -10.31 5.25
N ARG A 148 -19.39 -10.24 4.05
CA ARG A 148 -18.21 -11.02 3.61
C ARG A 148 -16.94 -10.23 3.87
N THR A 149 -15.84 -10.95 4.11
CA THR A 149 -14.56 -10.33 4.42
C THR A 149 -13.46 -10.83 3.49
N ALA A 150 -12.67 -9.91 2.98
CA ALA A 150 -11.40 -10.19 2.32
C ALA A 150 -10.28 -9.52 3.14
N GLY A 151 -9.23 -10.28 3.45
CA GLY A 151 -8.08 -9.79 4.22
C GLY A 151 -6.81 -9.80 3.39
N MET A 152 -5.89 -8.89 3.70
CA MET A 152 -4.51 -8.94 3.26
C MET A 152 -3.59 -8.62 4.44
N GLU A 153 -2.54 -9.41 4.64
CA GLU A 153 -1.40 -9.07 5.48
C GLU A 153 -0.15 -9.06 4.61
N ALA A 154 0.67 -8.02 4.73
CA ALA A 154 1.93 -7.94 4.02
C ALA A 154 3.02 -7.26 4.84
N GLY A 155 4.19 -7.91 4.93
CA GLY A 155 5.43 -7.22 5.24
C GLY A 155 5.87 -6.40 4.02
N PHE A 156 6.49 -5.24 4.26
CA PHE A 156 7.03 -4.44 3.17
C PHE A 156 8.39 -3.82 3.48
N ARG A 157 9.14 -3.53 2.42
CA ARG A 157 10.34 -2.69 2.43
C ARG A 157 10.20 -1.62 1.38
N GLN A 158 10.68 -0.43 1.66
CA GLN A 158 10.64 0.71 0.76
C GLN A 158 12.04 1.08 0.30
N ASP A 159 12.18 1.27 -1.01
CA ASP A 159 13.34 1.92 -1.61
C ASP A 159 12.91 3.06 -2.55
N GLU A 160 13.82 3.52 -3.40
CA GLU A 160 13.55 4.62 -4.33
C GLU A 160 12.63 4.22 -5.49
N SER A 161 12.59 2.93 -5.82
CA SER A 161 11.80 2.37 -6.92
C SER A 161 10.36 2.04 -6.52
N GLY A 162 10.12 1.76 -5.24
CA GLY A 162 8.79 1.39 -4.78
C GLY A 162 8.72 0.75 -3.39
N LEU A 163 7.64 0.00 -3.19
CA LEU A 163 7.44 -0.92 -2.07
C LEU A 163 7.61 -2.36 -2.56
N LEU A 164 8.47 -3.11 -1.89
CA LEU A 164 8.62 -4.56 -2.07
C LEU A 164 7.86 -5.27 -0.95
N PHE A 165 7.03 -6.24 -1.31
CA PHE A 165 6.28 -7.10 -0.41
C PHE A 165 6.84 -8.53 -0.52
N PRO A 166 7.85 -8.90 0.28
CA PRO A 166 8.48 -10.23 0.21
C PRO A 166 7.59 -11.34 0.77
N ASP A 167 6.59 -10.97 1.56
CA ASP A 167 5.61 -11.86 2.16
C ASP A 167 4.24 -11.19 2.13
N MET A 168 3.35 -11.71 1.29
CA MET A 168 1.94 -11.32 1.21
C MET A 168 1.08 -12.54 1.49
N ALA A 169 0.05 -12.36 2.29
CA ALA A 169 -1.01 -13.33 2.52
C ALA A 169 -2.36 -12.64 2.32
N PHE A 170 -3.27 -13.31 1.62
CA PHE A 170 -4.62 -12.87 1.39
C PHE A 170 -5.57 -13.96 1.88
N ASP A 171 -6.62 -13.55 2.59
CA ASP A 171 -7.77 -14.38 2.89
C ASP A 171 -8.93 -13.91 2.02
N LEU A 172 -9.31 -14.71 1.03
CA LEU A 172 -10.37 -14.43 0.08
C LEU A 172 -11.59 -15.29 0.38
N GLY A 173 -12.33 -14.93 1.42
CA GLY A 173 -13.54 -15.65 1.84
C GLY A 173 -13.24 -17.05 2.38
N GLY A 174 -12.21 -17.18 3.21
CA GLY A 174 -11.72 -18.44 3.76
C GLY A 174 -10.77 -19.19 2.84
N GLN A 175 -10.24 -18.52 1.81
CA GLN A 175 -9.32 -19.08 0.82
C GLN A 175 -7.99 -18.37 0.93
N SER A 176 -6.92 -19.13 1.23
CA SER A 176 -5.60 -18.57 1.41
C SER A 176 -4.87 -18.45 0.08
N VAL A 177 -4.41 -17.23 -0.22
CA VAL A 177 -3.50 -16.95 -1.33
C VAL A 177 -2.27 -16.26 -0.75
N ALA A 178 -1.07 -16.71 -1.11
CA ALA A 178 0.16 -16.14 -0.55
C ALA A 178 1.21 -15.95 -1.63
N GLY A 179 2.17 -15.04 -1.39
CA GLY A 179 3.28 -14.86 -2.32
C GLY A 179 4.05 -13.58 -2.10
N THR A 180 4.49 -12.99 -3.19
CA THR A 180 5.35 -11.81 -3.22
C THR A 180 4.76 -10.76 -4.16
N GLY A 181 5.08 -9.49 -3.94
CA GLY A 181 4.70 -8.45 -4.87
C GLY A 181 5.52 -7.18 -4.71
N CYS A 182 5.21 -6.19 -5.53
CA CYS A 182 5.73 -4.83 -5.37
C CYS A 182 4.78 -3.80 -5.97
N LEU A 183 4.83 -2.60 -5.39
CA LEU A 183 4.24 -1.38 -5.92
C LEU A 183 5.37 -0.48 -6.42
N LEU A 184 5.47 -0.30 -7.73
CA LEU A 184 6.47 0.52 -8.40
C LEU A 184 5.97 1.97 -8.54
N PHE A 185 6.81 2.92 -8.17
CA PHE A 185 6.54 4.36 -8.29
C PHE A 185 6.84 4.89 -9.70
N THR A 186 6.21 4.26 -10.70
CA THR A 186 6.24 4.63 -12.12
C THR A 186 5.04 5.51 -12.51
N ASP A 187 4.98 5.94 -13.77
CA ASP A 187 3.81 6.63 -14.34
C ASP A 187 3.30 5.87 -15.58
N PRO A 188 2.16 5.14 -15.50
CA PRO A 188 1.33 4.95 -14.31
C PRO A 188 2.03 4.07 -13.23
N PRO A 189 1.60 4.11 -11.96
CA PRO A 189 2.12 3.22 -10.91
C PRO A 189 1.98 1.75 -11.31
N GLY A 190 2.96 0.91 -11.00
CA GLY A 190 2.95 -0.50 -11.38
C GLY A 190 2.69 -1.42 -10.18
N LEU A 191 1.66 -2.25 -10.22
CA LEU A 191 1.44 -3.32 -9.25
C LEU A 191 1.85 -4.66 -9.86
N ARG A 192 2.75 -5.37 -9.19
CA ARG A 192 3.31 -6.65 -9.63
C ARG A 192 3.06 -7.67 -8.53
N LEU A 193 2.37 -8.76 -8.85
CA LEU A 193 1.95 -9.75 -7.88
C LEU A 193 2.27 -11.14 -8.39
N ARG A 194 2.99 -11.91 -7.58
CA ARG A 194 3.26 -13.32 -7.83
C ARG A 194 2.76 -14.13 -6.65
N LEU A 195 1.63 -14.77 -6.87
CA LEU A 195 0.82 -15.41 -5.85
C LEU A 195 0.68 -16.90 -6.12
N ALA A 196 0.40 -17.64 -5.07
CA ALA A 196 0.13 -19.06 -5.11
C ALA A 196 -1.01 -19.42 -4.15
N ALA A 197 -1.77 -20.44 -4.52
CA ALA A 197 -2.80 -21.03 -3.69
C ALA A 197 -2.84 -22.54 -3.89
N ASP A 198 -3.10 -23.30 -2.81
CA ASP A 198 -3.32 -24.74 -2.93
C ASP A 198 -4.68 -25.04 -3.55
N LEU A 199 -5.69 -24.25 -3.18
CA LEU A 199 -7.05 -24.39 -3.66
C LEU A 199 -7.67 -23.01 -3.88
N LEU A 200 -8.26 -22.80 -5.06
CA LEU A 200 -9.17 -21.69 -5.31
C LEU A 200 -10.50 -22.19 -5.87
N ASP A 201 -11.57 -21.65 -5.32
CA ASP A 201 -12.95 -21.88 -5.70
C ASP A 201 -13.49 -20.58 -6.30
N ALA A 202 -13.67 -20.59 -7.62
CA ALA A 202 -14.14 -19.45 -8.39
C ALA A 202 -15.56 -19.03 -8.01
N ASP A 203 -16.40 -19.97 -7.56
CA ASP A 203 -17.78 -19.65 -7.13
C ASP A 203 -17.74 -18.89 -5.80
N LYS A 204 -16.81 -19.25 -4.88
CA LYS A 204 -16.56 -18.47 -3.66
C LYS A 204 -15.92 -17.11 -3.95
N LEU A 205 -14.98 -17.03 -4.90
CA LEU A 205 -14.38 -15.76 -5.31
C LEU A 205 -15.42 -14.83 -5.95
N ALA A 206 -16.28 -15.35 -6.84
CA ALA A 206 -17.36 -14.59 -7.45
C ALA A 206 -18.34 -14.05 -6.40
N ALA A 207 -18.57 -14.80 -5.32
CA ALA A 207 -19.35 -14.30 -4.19
C ALA A 207 -18.67 -13.12 -3.45
N LEU A 208 -17.35 -12.91 -3.55
CA LEU A 208 -16.73 -11.72 -2.95
C LEU A 208 -16.93 -10.45 -3.77
N ILE A 209 -17.30 -10.59 -5.04
CA ILE A 209 -17.58 -9.47 -5.95
C ILE A 209 -19.09 -9.20 -5.86
N PRO A 210 -19.53 -8.04 -5.35
CA PRO A 210 -20.91 -7.62 -5.48
C PRO A 210 -21.39 -7.79 -6.92
N ALA A 211 -22.46 -8.55 -7.12
CA ALA A 211 -23.24 -8.41 -8.33
C ALA A 211 -23.69 -6.95 -8.35
N ALA A 212 -23.32 -6.19 -9.39
CA ALA A 212 -23.78 -4.82 -9.57
C ALA A 212 -25.31 -4.80 -9.42
N GLN A 213 -25.82 -4.43 -8.24
CA GLN A 213 -27.25 -4.37 -8.00
C GLN A 213 -27.74 -3.12 -8.70
N GLY A 214 -28.54 -3.33 -9.76
CA GLY A 214 -28.88 -2.29 -10.72
C GLY A 214 -29.55 -1.06 -10.12
N SER A 215 -29.01 0.10 -10.46
CA SER A 215 -29.79 1.22 -10.97
C SER A 215 -29.69 1.20 -12.50
N GLY A 216 -30.71 1.62 -13.23
CA GLY A 216 -30.73 1.71 -14.70
C GLY A 216 -29.75 2.73 -15.32
N ASP A 217 -28.65 3.01 -14.65
CA ASP A 217 -27.43 3.63 -15.16
C ASP A 217 -26.30 2.67 -14.77
N GLU A 218 -25.45 2.29 -15.72
CA GLU A 218 -24.29 1.40 -15.57
C GLU A 218 -23.36 1.84 -14.42
N ALA A 219 -23.72 1.51 -13.17
CA ALA A 219 -22.82 1.52 -12.02
C ALA A 219 -21.88 0.33 -12.21
N SER A 220 -20.92 0.57 -13.08
CA SER A 220 -19.94 -0.36 -13.57
C SER A 220 -18.92 -0.60 -12.47
N TRP A 221 -19.00 -1.77 -11.84
CA TRP A 221 -17.76 -2.52 -11.60
C TRP A 221 -16.92 -2.37 -12.86
N PRO A 222 -15.62 -1.99 -12.78
CA PRO A 222 -14.84 -1.70 -13.96
C PRO A 222 -14.99 -2.89 -14.91
N SER A 223 -15.74 -2.67 -15.98
CA SER A 223 -15.86 -3.64 -17.06
C SER A 223 -14.44 -3.87 -17.55
N ALA A 224 -14.13 -5.10 -17.97
CA ALA A 224 -12.86 -5.41 -18.59
C ALA A 224 -12.65 -4.44 -19.78
N GLY A 225 -11.93 -3.34 -19.56
CA GLY A 225 -11.89 -2.20 -20.50
C GLY A 225 -11.80 -0.80 -19.86
N GLN A 226 -12.09 -0.60 -18.58
CA GLN A 226 -11.66 0.64 -17.90
C GLN A 226 -10.17 0.56 -17.58
N ASP A 227 -9.40 1.56 -18.04
CA ASP A 227 -7.99 1.71 -17.69
C ASP A 227 -7.87 1.81 -16.17
N LEU A 228 -7.27 0.78 -15.57
CA LEU A 228 -6.88 0.83 -14.17
C LEU A 228 -5.98 2.04 -13.97
N PRO A 229 -6.07 2.77 -12.85
CA PRO A 229 -5.20 3.90 -12.58
C PRO A 229 -3.74 3.48 -12.28
N PHE A 230 -3.42 2.21 -12.51
CA PHE A 230 -2.13 1.56 -12.33
C PHE A 230 -1.96 0.45 -13.37
N ASP A 231 -0.72 0.17 -13.74
CA ASP A 231 -0.34 -0.99 -14.54
C ASP A 231 -0.33 -2.24 -13.64
N LEU A 232 -1.11 -3.27 -13.99
CA LEU A 232 -1.19 -4.53 -13.25
C LEU A 232 -0.42 -5.65 -13.98
N GLY A 233 0.40 -6.38 -13.24
CA GLY A 233 0.95 -7.67 -13.64
C GLY A 233 0.73 -8.69 -12.52
N LEU A 234 -0.15 -9.66 -12.75
CA LEU A 234 -0.45 -10.73 -11.79
C LEU A 234 -0.08 -12.07 -12.40
N ARG A 235 0.64 -12.89 -11.62
CA ARG A 235 0.86 -14.31 -11.86
C ARG A 235 0.34 -15.09 -10.66
N LEU A 236 -0.63 -15.97 -10.86
CA LEU A 236 -1.25 -16.77 -9.81
C LEU A 236 -1.15 -18.25 -10.15
N ALA A 237 -0.36 -18.99 -9.37
CA ALA A 237 -0.22 -20.44 -9.48
C ALA A 237 -1.19 -21.14 -8.52
N VAL A 238 -1.97 -22.10 -9.02
CA VAL A 238 -3.02 -22.74 -8.25
C VAL A 238 -2.91 -24.25 -8.41
N ALA A 239 -2.71 -24.97 -7.31
CA ALA A 239 -2.60 -26.43 -7.38
C ALA A 239 -3.94 -27.06 -7.78
N GLU A 240 -5.07 -26.55 -7.26
CA GLU A 240 -6.41 -26.96 -7.67
C GLU A 240 -7.35 -25.75 -7.81
N TRP A 241 -7.92 -25.57 -9.00
CA TRP A 241 -8.94 -24.57 -9.29
C TRP A 241 -10.30 -25.23 -9.50
N ARG A 242 -11.31 -24.82 -8.74
CA ARG A 242 -12.70 -25.30 -8.85
C ARG A 242 -13.60 -24.18 -9.34
N GLY A 243 -14.55 -24.49 -10.21
CA GLY A 243 -15.59 -23.53 -10.60
C GLY A 243 -16.55 -24.12 -11.60
N GLN A 244 -17.83 -23.76 -11.50
CA GLN A 244 -18.89 -24.22 -12.42
C GLN A 244 -18.94 -25.75 -12.60
N GLY A 245 -18.63 -26.49 -11.52
CA GLY A 245 -18.59 -27.96 -11.54
C GLY A 245 -17.36 -28.59 -12.20
N ALA A 246 -16.39 -27.79 -12.66
CA ALA A 246 -15.12 -28.27 -13.20
C ALA A 246 -13.99 -28.15 -12.17
N VAL A 247 -12.96 -29.01 -12.33
CA VAL A 247 -11.71 -28.97 -11.56
C VAL A 247 -10.54 -28.93 -12.52
N LEU A 248 -9.70 -27.91 -12.39
CA LEU A 248 -8.43 -27.77 -13.08
C LEU A 248 -7.30 -27.95 -12.07
N ARG A 249 -6.19 -28.55 -12.49
CA ARG A 249 -5.01 -28.77 -11.64
C ARG A 249 -3.80 -28.05 -12.22
N ASP A 250 -2.88 -27.65 -11.34
CA ASP A 250 -1.63 -26.98 -11.71
C ASP A 250 -1.85 -25.80 -12.66
N THR A 251 -2.86 -24.98 -12.33
CA THR A 251 -3.31 -23.86 -13.15
C THR A 251 -2.41 -22.65 -12.93
N LEU A 252 -2.03 -22.00 -14.02
CA LEU A 252 -1.32 -20.72 -13.98
C LEU A 252 -2.18 -19.64 -14.64
N LEU A 253 -2.63 -18.68 -13.85
CA LEU A 253 -3.32 -17.49 -14.34
C LEU A 253 -2.31 -16.34 -14.46
N THR A 254 -2.35 -15.64 -15.58
CA THR A 254 -1.58 -14.40 -15.77
C THR A 254 -2.52 -13.29 -16.23
N ILE A 255 -2.47 -12.13 -15.57
CA ILE A 255 -3.28 -10.95 -15.91
C ILE A 255 -2.35 -9.76 -16.11
N GLY A 256 -2.51 -9.07 -17.24
CA GLY A 256 -1.80 -7.84 -17.56
C GLY A 256 -0.32 -8.07 -17.91
N GLY A 257 0.54 -7.14 -17.47
CA GLY A 257 1.97 -7.11 -17.78
C GLY A 257 2.81 -8.16 -17.03
N PRO A 258 4.15 -8.07 -17.09
CA PRO A 258 5.03 -8.97 -16.32
C PRO A 258 4.71 -8.87 -14.83
N ALA A 259 4.77 -9.98 -14.11
CA ALA A 259 4.45 -10.05 -12.67
C ALA A 259 5.69 -9.93 -11.76
N ASP A 260 6.88 -9.84 -12.36
CA ASP A 260 8.13 -9.86 -11.62
C ASP A 260 8.51 -8.47 -11.10
N CYS A 261 9.05 -8.46 -9.89
CA CYS A 261 9.58 -7.25 -9.28
C CYS A 261 11.03 -7.04 -9.72
N PRO A 262 11.38 -5.88 -10.30
CA PRO A 262 12.75 -5.58 -10.65
C PRO A 262 13.65 -5.62 -9.40
N GLY A 263 14.76 -6.36 -9.46
CA GLY A 263 15.71 -6.49 -8.35
C GLY A 263 15.32 -7.49 -7.25
N ALA A 264 14.16 -8.16 -7.35
CA ALA A 264 13.84 -9.27 -6.45
C ALA A 264 14.62 -10.52 -6.87
N ALA A 265 15.40 -11.10 -5.96
CA ALA A 265 16.00 -12.41 -6.19
C ALA A 265 14.90 -13.48 -6.33
N PRO A 266 15.04 -14.46 -7.24
CA PRO A 266 14.08 -15.56 -7.35
C PRO A 266 13.99 -16.29 -6.01
N THR A 267 12.77 -16.51 -5.53
CA THR A 267 12.53 -17.22 -4.28
C THR A 267 12.85 -18.71 -4.43
N SER A 268 13.27 -19.37 -3.35
CA SER A 268 13.68 -20.78 -3.32
C SER A 268 12.69 -21.79 -3.93
N ALA A 269 11.41 -21.43 -4.07
CA ALA A 269 10.41 -22.23 -4.79
C ALA A 269 10.70 -22.40 -6.29
N GLU A 270 11.46 -21.49 -6.92
CA GLU A 270 11.86 -21.59 -8.33
C GLU A 270 13.11 -22.46 -8.54
N GLN A 271 14.06 -22.45 -7.59
CA GLN A 271 15.28 -23.26 -7.69
C GLN A 271 15.00 -24.78 -7.58
N GLY A 272 13.86 -25.17 -7.00
CA GLY A 272 13.43 -26.56 -6.94
C GLY A 272 12.80 -27.11 -8.24
N ARG A 273 12.44 -26.25 -9.21
CA ARG A 273 11.81 -26.67 -10.48
C ARG A 273 12.75 -26.59 -11.68
N SER A 274 13.90 -25.92 -11.57
CA SER A 274 14.94 -25.90 -12.60
C SER A 274 15.87 -27.10 -12.46
N ARG A 275 15.37 -28.32 -12.69
CA ARG A 275 16.26 -29.47 -12.95
C ARG A 275 16.75 -29.33 -14.40
N PRO A 276 18.06 -29.39 -14.68
CA PRO A 276 18.56 -29.21 -16.04
C PRO A 276 18.08 -30.37 -16.92
N GLU A 277 17.43 -30.05 -18.04
CA GLU A 277 17.24 -31.00 -19.13
C GLU A 277 18.62 -31.52 -19.54
N THR A 278 18.76 -32.84 -19.53
CA THR A 278 19.96 -33.52 -20.00
C THR A 278 19.97 -33.43 -21.53
N PRO A 279 21.02 -32.94 -22.17
CA PRO A 279 21.06 -32.90 -23.63
C PRO A 279 21.08 -34.33 -24.18
N VAL A 280 20.10 -34.64 -25.03
CA VAL A 280 20.07 -35.86 -25.83
C VAL A 280 21.16 -35.73 -26.90
N PRO A 281 22.12 -36.68 -27.00
CA PRO A 281 23.06 -36.67 -28.11
C PRO A 281 22.35 -37.15 -29.38
N GLU A 282 22.31 -36.30 -30.41
CA GLU A 282 22.06 -36.72 -31.79
C GLU A 282 23.27 -37.52 -32.27
N ASN A 283 23.11 -38.84 -32.44
CA ASN A 283 24.05 -39.64 -33.21
C ASN A 283 23.61 -39.65 -34.68
N GLN A 284 24.49 -39.12 -35.53
CA GLN A 284 24.69 -39.55 -36.92
C GLN A 284 25.56 -40.80 -36.93
#